data_AF-A0A7S0QL53-F1
#
_entry.id   AF-A0A7S0QL53-F1
#
_cell.length_a   1.000
_cell.length_b   1.000
_cell.length_c   1.000
_cell.angle_alpha   90.00
_cell.angle_beta   90.00
_cell.angle_gamma   90.00
#
_symmetry.space_group_name_H-M   'P 1'
#
loop_
_entity.id
_entity.type
_entity.pdbx_description
1 polymer ?
#
loop_
_entity_poly.entity_id
_entity_poly.type
_entity_poly.pdbx_seq_one_letter_code
_entity_poly.pdbx_strand_id
1 'polypeptide(L)'
;KVRYSCESQAIDVKTSKIRIDRGNCFDKQYHRVMSGNSHHQGTRSSNSEAAKGNTSTINASQQFSSWIYAALSMLVIGSALLVEIMESTPPQVAVSGPAAAFTIEHATRAHSHVEALCAMGSRTIGSEANEIQAPKYLIQQLMAVRAAADPDIAVDIAVQHPSGAFTTPFLGGIVNVYANVTNVVCRVA
;
A
#
# COMPACT_ATOMS: atom_id res chain seq x y z
N LYS A 1 12.45 12.68 -5.18
CA LYS A 1 11.28 13.08 -6.03
C LYS A 1 10.79 11.82 -6.75
N VAL A 2 9.96 11.03 -6.08
CA VAL A 2 9.43 9.77 -6.62
C VAL A 2 8.27 10.13 -7.56
N ARG A 3 8.43 9.82 -8.86
CA ARG A 3 7.37 9.96 -9.86
C ARG A 3 6.63 8.62 -9.92
N TYR A 4 5.36 8.61 -9.53
CA TYR A 4 4.46 7.50 -9.81
C TYR A 4 3.92 7.68 -11.23
N SER A 5 4.19 6.69 -12.10
CA SER A 5 3.65 6.60 -13.45
C SER A 5 2.36 5.77 -13.37
N CYS A 6 1.23 6.37 -13.72
CA CYS A 6 -0.05 5.66 -13.79
C CYS A 6 -0.27 5.25 -15.25
N GLU A 7 -0.27 3.95 -15.53
CA GLU A 7 -0.47 3.38 -16.86
C GLU A 7 -1.94 2.95 -16.99
N SER A 8 -2.68 3.62 -17.87
CA SER A 8 -4.07 3.27 -18.20
C SER A 8 -4.08 2.67 -19.60
N GLN A 9 -4.44 1.39 -19.70
CA GLN A 9 -4.62 0.68 -20.98
C GLN A 9 -6.11 0.58 -21.28
N ALA A 10 -6.55 1.21 -22.36
CA ALA A 10 -7.87 1.00 -22.94
C ALA A 10 -7.72 0.12 -24.19
N ILE A 11 -8.38 -1.04 -24.19
CA ILE A 11 -8.37 -2.00 -25.30
C ILE A 11 -9.63 -1.75 -26.14
N ASP A 12 -9.47 -1.29 -27.38
CA ASP A 12 -10.55 -1.24 -28.37
C ASP A 12 -10.49 -2.50 -29.26
N VAL A 13 -11.57 -3.29 -29.24
CA VAL A 13 -11.65 -4.69 -29.70
C VAL A 13 -11.88 -4.81 -31.22
N LYS A 14 -11.72 -3.74 -32.01
CA LYS A 14 -12.07 -3.80 -33.45
C LYS A 14 -10.98 -3.56 -34.49
N THR A 15 -9.75 -3.22 -34.10
CA THR A 15 -8.62 -3.19 -35.05
C THR A 15 -7.29 -3.44 -34.34
N SER A 16 -6.59 -4.52 -34.70
CA SER A 16 -5.28 -4.92 -34.17
C SER A 16 -4.14 -3.98 -34.64
N LYS A 17 -4.17 -2.73 -34.20
CA LYS A 17 -3.09 -1.75 -34.35
C LYS A 17 -2.92 -0.95 -33.06
N ILE A 18 -1.76 -1.11 -32.43
CA ILE A 18 -1.35 -0.35 -31.24
C ILE A 18 -0.85 1.02 -31.72
N ARG A 19 -1.49 2.09 -31.28
CA ARG A 19 -1.03 3.48 -31.49
C ARG A 19 -0.71 4.08 -30.12
N ILE A 20 0.53 4.50 -29.92
CA ILE A 20 1.00 5.14 -28.69
C ILE A 20 0.85 6.65 -28.88
N ASP A 21 -0.19 7.25 -28.31
CA ASP A 21 -0.33 8.71 -28.26
C ASP A 21 0.18 9.23 -26.90
N ARG A 22 1.27 10.00 -26.92
CA ARG A 22 1.77 10.75 -25.76
C ARG A 22 1.02 12.07 -25.66
N GLY A 23 -0.14 12.06 -25.01
CA GLY A 23 -0.92 13.25 -24.68
C GLY A 23 -0.78 13.62 -23.20
N ASN A 24 -0.48 14.89 -22.91
CA ASN A 24 -0.56 15.47 -21.57
C ASN A 24 -2.03 15.70 -21.20
N CYS A 25 -2.58 14.88 -20.31
CA CYS A 25 -3.89 15.12 -19.71
C CYS A 25 -3.71 15.65 -18.29
N PHE A 26 -3.85 16.96 -18.10
CA PHE A 26 -4.53 17.60 -16.97
C PHE A 26 -4.40 19.13 -17.10
N ASP A 27 -5.43 19.79 -17.60
CA ASP A 27 -5.70 21.20 -17.26
C ASP A 27 -7.21 21.49 -17.38
N LYS A 28 -7.67 22.36 -16.48
CA LYS A 28 -8.98 23.03 -16.39
C LYS A 28 -10.16 22.33 -15.69
N GLN A 29 -10.28 22.67 -14.42
CA GLN A 29 -11.44 23.36 -13.81
C GLN A 29 -10.98 23.62 -12.36
N TYR A 30 -10.77 24.85 -11.87
CA TYR A 30 -11.75 25.90 -11.61
C TYR A 30 -11.04 27.26 -11.59
N HIS A 31 -11.54 28.25 -12.33
CA HIS A 31 -11.75 29.63 -11.83
C HIS A 31 -12.35 30.45 -12.98
N ARG A 32 -13.59 30.88 -12.77
CA ARG A 32 -14.37 31.75 -13.65
C ARG A 32 -14.70 33.02 -12.84
N VAL A 33 -14.35 34.17 -13.42
CA VAL A 33 -14.98 35.52 -13.25
C VAL A 33 -14.66 36.23 -11.92
N MET A 34 -14.09 37.44 -11.87
CA MET A 34 -14.50 38.74 -12.45
C MET A 34 -13.25 39.54 -12.91
N SER A 35 -13.16 40.13 -14.11
CA SER A 35 -13.65 41.49 -14.49
C SER A 35 -13.29 42.55 -13.44
N GLY A 36 -12.52 43.63 -13.64
CA GLY A 36 -11.96 44.33 -14.78
C GLY A 36 -11.90 45.84 -14.41
N ASN A 37 -10.79 46.55 -14.62
CA ASN A 37 -10.74 47.97 -15.07
C ASN A 37 -9.31 48.56 -15.10
N SER A 38 -8.86 48.88 -16.31
CA SER A 38 -8.44 50.19 -16.87
C SER A 38 -7.70 51.28 -16.07
N HIS A 39 -6.63 51.78 -16.71
CA HIS A 39 -6.00 53.15 -16.66
C HIS A 39 -5.24 53.54 -15.38
N HIS A 40 -4.11 54.25 -15.39
CA HIS A 40 -3.65 55.38 -16.20
C HIS A 40 -2.10 55.49 -16.20
N GLN A 41 -1.52 56.05 -17.27
CA GLN A 41 -0.14 56.56 -17.36
C GLN A 41 0.07 57.81 -16.49
N GLY A 42 1.33 58.13 -16.13
CA GLY A 42 1.69 59.53 -15.80
C GLY A 42 2.90 59.77 -14.89
N THR A 43 4.09 59.83 -15.50
CA THR A 43 5.18 60.81 -15.31
C THR A 43 5.46 61.56 -13.98
N ARG A 44 6.77 61.66 -13.72
CA ARG A 44 7.58 62.85 -13.34
C ARG A 44 7.86 63.16 -11.85
N SER A 45 9.17 63.23 -11.60
CA SER A 45 9.91 64.34 -10.98
C SER A 45 10.08 64.41 -9.45
N SER A 46 11.37 64.35 -9.10
CA SER A 46 12.13 65.29 -8.26
C SER A 46 11.90 65.38 -6.73
N ASN A 47 13.03 65.10 -6.07
CA ASN A 47 13.67 65.83 -4.98
C ASN A 47 13.38 65.45 -3.52
N SER A 48 14.50 65.09 -2.88
CA SER A 48 14.97 65.39 -1.52
C SER A 48 13.94 65.45 -0.39
N GLU A 49 14.15 64.65 0.64
CA GLU A 49 14.66 65.15 1.93
C GLU A 49 14.97 64.00 2.88
N ALA A 50 15.96 64.25 3.74
CA ALA A 50 16.52 63.30 4.67
C ALA A 50 15.53 62.91 5.77
N ALA A 51 15.37 61.61 5.99
CA ALA A 51 14.88 61.07 7.25
C ALA A 51 15.80 59.93 7.70
N LYS A 52 16.64 60.24 8.69
CA LYS A 52 17.26 59.25 9.58
C LYS A 52 16.14 58.39 10.17
N GLY A 53 16.18 57.09 9.93
CA GLY A 53 15.19 56.15 10.45
C GLY A 53 15.66 54.70 10.34
N ASN A 54 16.47 54.30 11.31
CA ASN A 54 16.57 52.96 11.91
C ASN A 54 16.49 51.74 10.96
N THR A 55 17.66 51.22 10.58
CA THR A 55 17.84 49.89 9.97
C THR A 55 17.55 48.79 10.99
N SER A 56 16.27 48.51 11.27
CA SER A 56 15.87 47.44 12.19
C SER A 56 14.59 46.71 11.75
N THR A 57 14.39 46.43 10.47
CA THR A 57 13.18 45.72 10.01
C THR A 57 13.43 44.76 8.85
N ILE A 58 14.42 43.89 8.98
CA ILE A 58 14.42 42.61 8.26
C ILE A 58 14.84 41.55 9.26
N ASN A 59 13.91 41.03 10.07
CA ASN A 59 14.02 39.79 10.87
C ASN A 59 12.67 39.44 11.55
N ALA A 60 11.53 39.72 10.91
CA ALA A 60 10.20 39.56 11.53
C ALA A 60 9.32 38.50 10.83
N SER A 61 9.91 37.54 10.13
CA SER A 61 9.22 36.36 9.59
C SER A 61 9.73 35.03 10.17
N GLN A 62 10.72 35.09 11.07
CA GLN A 62 11.33 33.93 11.73
C GLN A 62 10.90 33.83 13.20
N GLN A 63 9.67 34.26 13.51
CA GLN A 63 9.03 34.09 14.82
C GLN A 63 7.67 33.39 14.66
N PHE A 64 7.55 32.45 13.72
CA PHE A 64 6.48 31.46 13.80
C PHE A 64 6.78 30.55 14.99
N SER A 65 6.32 31.03 16.15
CA SER A 65 5.98 30.33 17.37
C SER A 65 6.71 28.99 17.57
N SER A 66 7.87 29.05 18.23
CA SER A 66 8.71 27.89 18.53
C SER A 66 7.97 26.73 19.23
N TRP A 67 6.86 27.04 19.90
CA TRP A 67 6.00 26.05 20.54
C TRP A 67 5.29 25.11 19.54
N ILE A 68 4.98 25.56 18.32
CA ILE A 68 4.42 24.68 17.27
C ILE A 68 5.45 23.65 16.84
N TYR A 69 6.71 24.07 16.60
CA TYR A 69 7.78 23.14 16.23
C TYR A 69 8.12 22.18 17.37
N ALA A 70 8.10 22.65 18.62
CA ALA A 70 8.29 21.79 19.79
C ALA A 70 7.13 20.79 19.98
N ALA A 71 5.89 21.20 19.75
CA ALA A 71 4.74 20.30 19.80
C ALA A 71 4.80 19.24 18.69
N LEU A 72 5.19 19.65 17.48
CA LEU A 72 5.30 18.77 16.33
C LEU A 72 6.46 17.79 16.48
N SER A 73 7.60 18.20 17.05
CA SER A 73 8.71 17.29 17.36
C SER A 73 8.34 16.31 18.48
N MET A 74 7.62 16.75 19.51
CA MET A 74 7.09 15.85 20.55
C MET A 74 6.12 14.82 19.98
N LEU A 75 5.25 15.21 19.05
CA LEU A 75 4.35 14.29 18.36
C LEU A 75 5.13 13.24 17.56
N VAL A 76 6.14 13.66 16.79
CA VAL A 76 6.95 12.76 15.97
C VAL A 76 7.77 11.81 16.85
N ILE A 77 8.47 12.32 17.86
CA ILE A 77 9.27 11.50 18.78
C ILE A 77 8.36 10.56 19.58
N GLY A 78 7.23 11.06 20.09
CA GLY A 78 6.25 10.24 20.79
C GLY A 78 5.68 9.12 19.91
N SER A 79 5.41 9.41 18.63
CA SER A 79 4.97 8.38 17.67
C SER A 79 6.06 7.35 17.36
N ALA A 80 7.33 7.76 17.25
CA ALA A 80 8.45 6.84 17.04
C ALA A 80 8.68 5.95 18.26
N LEU A 81 8.63 6.51 19.47
CA LEU A 81 8.69 5.74 20.72
C LEU A 81 7.50 4.79 20.86
N LEU A 82 6.30 5.21 20.47
CA LEU A 82 5.12 4.35 20.47
C LEU A 82 5.30 3.18 19.50
N VAL A 83 5.83 3.42 18.29
CA VAL A 83 6.17 2.36 17.35
C VAL A 83 7.21 1.43 17.94
N GLU A 84 8.27 1.94 18.58
CA GLU A 84 9.30 1.11 19.21
C GLU A 84 8.75 0.25 20.37
N ILE A 85 7.78 0.76 21.13
CA ILE A 85 7.08 0.02 22.18
C ILE A 85 6.14 -1.04 21.58
N MET A 86 5.41 -0.71 20.52
CA MET A 86 4.45 -1.60 19.86
C MET A 86 5.11 -2.65 18.96
N GLU A 87 6.30 -2.34 18.44
CA GLU A 87 7.16 -3.23 17.66
C GLU A 87 8.07 -4.06 18.57
N SER A 88 7.71 -4.18 19.86
CA SER A 88 8.04 -5.34 20.66
C SER A 88 7.46 -6.56 19.95
N THR A 89 8.22 -7.06 18.97
CA THR A 89 7.92 -8.27 18.22
C THR A 89 7.54 -9.31 19.26
N PRO A 90 6.38 -9.98 19.12
CA PRO A 90 6.01 -11.03 20.05
C PRO A 90 7.22 -11.95 20.18
N PRO A 91 7.59 -12.35 21.42
CA PRO A 91 8.74 -13.22 21.62
C PRO A 91 8.60 -14.36 20.63
N GLN A 92 9.64 -14.55 19.79
CA GLN A 92 9.67 -15.61 18.79
C GLN A 92 9.12 -16.84 19.47
N VAL A 93 7.94 -17.32 19.02
CA VAL A 93 7.28 -18.45 19.67
C VAL A 93 8.31 -19.56 19.62
N ALA A 94 8.89 -19.88 20.77
CA ALA A 94 9.81 -20.98 20.89
C ALA A 94 8.98 -22.22 20.59
N VAL A 95 8.99 -22.64 19.33
CA VAL A 95 8.36 -23.86 18.88
C VAL A 95 8.96 -24.93 19.77
N SER A 96 8.14 -25.45 20.68
CA SER A 96 8.53 -26.45 21.67
C SER A 96 8.59 -27.80 20.97
N GLY A 97 9.40 -27.88 19.92
CA GLY A 97 9.93 -29.07 19.28
C GLY A 97 11.45 -28.94 19.28
N PRO A 98 12.20 -30.00 18.91
CA PRO A 98 13.65 -29.85 18.80
C PRO A 98 13.94 -28.71 17.82
N ALA A 99 14.43 -27.57 18.32
CA ALA A 99 14.77 -26.38 17.54
C ALA A 99 15.81 -26.69 16.43
N ALA A 100 16.42 -27.87 16.48
CA ALA A 100 17.27 -28.45 15.45
C ALA A 100 16.53 -28.85 14.15
N ALA A 101 15.19 -28.91 14.13
CA ALA A 101 14.42 -29.44 12.99
C ALA A 101 14.09 -28.40 11.90
N PHE A 102 14.09 -27.10 12.20
CA PHE A 102 13.87 -26.07 11.19
C PHE A 102 15.20 -25.52 10.70
N THR A 103 15.69 -26.08 9.59
CA THR A 103 16.97 -25.69 8.98
C THR A 103 16.81 -24.47 8.07
N ILE A 104 17.93 -23.82 7.73
CA ILE A 104 17.99 -22.75 6.72
C ILE A 104 17.43 -23.25 5.37
N GLU A 105 17.56 -24.54 5.09
CA GLU A 105 16.98 -25.16 3.90
C GLU A 105 15.45 -25.11 3.90
N HIS A 106 14.80 -25.44 5.03
CA HIS A 106 13.35 -25.32 5.16
C HIS A 106 12.88 -23.87 5.01
N ALA A 107 13.63 -22.91 5.56
CA ALA A 107 13.36 -21.49 5.36
C ALA A 107 13.47 -21.08 3.88
N THR A 108 14.49 -21.56 3.18
CA THR A 108 14.72 -21.26 1.76
C THR A 108 13.61 -21.85 0.88
N ARG A 109 13.17 -23.09 1.16
CA ARG A 109 12.04 -23.74 0.46
C ARG A 109 10.72 -23.01 0.75
N ALA A 110 10.47 -22.60 1.99
CA ALA A 110 9.29 -21.82 2.34
C ALA A 110 9.29 -20.47 1.60
N HIS A 111 10.44 -19.80 1.52
CA HIS A 111 10.58 -18.53 0.80
C HIS A 111 10.29 -18.68 -0.69
N SER A 112 10.76 -19.75 -1.34
CA SER A 112 10.49 -19.97 -2.77
C SER A 112 8.99 -20.18 -3.07
N HIS A 113 8.24 -20.78 -2.15
CA HIS A 113 6.77 -20.86 -2.25
C HIS A 113 6.11 -19.49 -2.13
N VAL A 114 6.59 -18.63 -1.23
CA VAL A 114 6.08 -17.25 -1.08
C VAL A 114 6.41 -16.43 -2.33
N GLU A 115 7.63 -16.53 -2.87
CA GLU A 115 8.02 -15.88 -4.12
C GLU A 115 7.15 -16.35 -5.29
N ALA A 116 6.93 -17.65 -5.42
CA ALA A 116 6.07 -18.22 -6.46
C ALA A 116 4.64 -17.67 -6.37
N LEU A 117 4.07 -17.61 -5.15
CA LEU A 117 2.75 -17.01 -4.93
C LEU A 117 2.75 -15.53 -5.31
N CYS A 118 3.73 -14.75 -4.85
CA CYS A 118 3.87 -13.32 -5.15
C CYS A 118 4.06 -13.03 -6.65
N ALA A 119 4.73 -13.91 -7.38
CA ALA A 119 4.92 -13.78 -8.82
C ALA A 119 3.61 -13.89 -9.62
N MET A 120 2.55 -14.50 -9.06
CA MET A 120 1.23 -14.60 -9.72
C MET A 120 0.49 -13.24 -9.80
N GLY A 121 0.94 -12.22 -9.06
CA GLY A 121 0.35 -10.88 -9.07
C GLY A 121 -0.65 -10.62 -7.94
N SER A 122 -1.54 -9.65 -8.13
CA SER A 122 -2.48 -9.19 -7.11
C SER A 122 -3.56 -10.23 -6.80
N ARG A 123 -3.65 -10.65 -5.54
CA ARG A 123 -4.63 -11.64 -5.04
C ARG A 123 -5.83 -10.99 -4.36
N THR A 124 -6.34 -9.91 -4.94
CA THR A 124 -7.63 -9.33 -4.50
C THR A 124 -8.78 -10.26 -4.88
N ILE A 125 -9.87 -10.23 -4.10
CA ILE A 125 -11.08 -11.03 -4.38
C ILE A 125 -11.52 -10.83 -5.85
N GLY A 126 -11.81 -11.94 -6.54
CA GLY A 126 -12.23 -11.93 -7.94
C GLY A 126 -11.09 -11.81 -8.97
N SER A 127 -9.83 -11.72 -8.54
CA SER A 127 -8.70 -11.80 -9.47
C SER A 127 -8.38 -13.23 -9.88
N GLU A 128 -7.88 -13.43 -11.09
CA GLU A 128 -7.48 -14.76 -11.58
C GLU A 128 -6.37 -15.38 -10.70
N ALA A 129 -5.44 -14.54 -10.23
CA ALA A 129 -4.37 -14.95 -9.34
C ALA A 129 -4.89 -15.54 -8.03
N ASN A 130 -5.97 -14.97 -7.47
CA ASN A 130 -6.60 -15.44 -6.24
C ASN A 130 -7.49 -16.67 -6.46
N GLU A 131 -8.37 -16.62 -7.45
CA GLU A 131 -9.44 -17.62 -7.60
C GLU A 131 -8.98 -18.89 -8.33
N ILE A 132 -7.95 -18.79 -9.18
CA ILE A 132 -7.53 -19.90 -10.06
C ILE A 132 -6.07 -20.29 -9.80
N GLN A 133 -5.15 -19.34 -9.90
CA GLN A 133 -3.72 -19.66 -9.96
C GLN A 133 -3.18 -20.11 -8.59
N ALA A 134 -3.47 -19.37 -7.53
CA ALA A 134 -3.00 -19.72 -6.19
C ALA A 134 -3.57 -21.06 -5.68
N PRO A 135 -4.89 -21.34 -5.74
CA PRO A 135 -5.42 -22.64 -5.31
C PRO A 135 -4.84 -23.80 -6.12
N LYS A 136 -4.71 -23.63 -7.43
CA LYS A 136 -4.08 -24.63 -8.31
C LYS A 136 -2.64 -24.92 -7.89
N TYR A 137 -1.86 -23.88 -7.63
CA TYR A 137 -0.48 -24.02 -7.15
C TYR A 137 -0.42 -24.80 -5.83
N LEU A 138 -1.24 -24.43 -4.85
CA LEU A 138 -1.28 -25.10 -3.54
C LEU A 138 -1.61 -26.58 -3.68
N ILE A 139 -2.63 -26.93 -4.46
CA ILE A 139 -3.02 -28.33 -4.70
C ILE A 139 -1.86 -29.09 -5.36
N GLN A 140 -1.19 -28.51 -6.35
CA GLN A 140 -0.05 -29.15 -7.00
C GLN A 140 1.11 -29.41 -6.04
N GLN A 141 1.46 -28.43 -5.19
CA GLN A 141 2.53 -28.61 -4.20
C GLN A 141 2.16 -29.67 -3.16
N LEU A 142 0.91 -29.67 -2.67
CA LEU A 142 0.45 -30.68 -1.72
C LEU A 142 0.40 -32.09 -2.33
N MET A 143 0.03 -32.21 -3.60
CA MET A 143 0.10 -33.49 -4.32
C MET A 143 1.54 -33.99 -4.46
N ALA A 144 2.50 -33.10 -4.71
CA ALA A 144 3.92 -33.45 -4.74
C ALA A 144 4.42 -33.92 -3.36
N VAL A 145 4.00 -33.23 -2.29
CA VAL A 145 4.30 -33.65 -0.91
C VAL A 145 3.70 -35.03 -0.62
N ARG A 146 2.44 -35.28 -1.00
CA ARG A 146 1.80 -36.58 -0.85
C ARG A 146 2.52 -37.69 -1.61
N ALA A 147 3.02 -37.40 -2.80
CA ALA A 147 3.75 -38.38 -3.62
C ALA A 147 5.16 -38.68 -3.09
N ALA A 148 5.78 -37.73 -2.38
CA ALA A 148 7.09 -37.87 -1.76
C ALA A 148 7.04 -38.35 -0.31
N ALA A 149 5.85 -38.42 0.29
CA ALA A 149 5.67 -38.87 1.67
C ALA A 149 5.94 -40.38 1.80
N ASP A 150 6.44 -40.79 2.96
CA ASP A 150 6.61 -42.21 3.28
C ASP A 150 5.25 -42.93 3.27
N PRO A 151 5.20 -44.23 2.92
CA PRO A 151 3.94 -45.00 2.86
C PRO A 151 3.16 -45.02 4.18
N ASP A 152 3.85 -44.84 5.30
CA ASP A 152 3.28 -44.83 6.65
C ASP A 152 2.69 -43.46 7.04
N ILE A 153 2.91 -42.41 6.24
CA ILE A 153 2.41 -41.05 6.48
C ILE A 153 1.20 -40.79 5.57
N ALA A 154 0.04 -40.58 6.17
CA ALA A 154 -1.18 -40.27 5.43
C ALA A 154 -1.29 -38.76 5.20
N VAL A 155 -1.24 -38.36 3.93
CA VAL A 155 -1.49 -36.96 3.50
C VAL A 155 -2.83 -36.86 2.80
N ASP A 156 -3.82 -36.30 3.49
CA ASP A 156 -5.16 -36.04 2.96
C ASP A 156 -5.32 -34.59 2.54
N ILE A 157 -5.86 -34.37 1.34
CA ILE A 157 -6.06 -33.04 0.76
C ILE A 157 -7.53 -32.89 0.43
N ALA A 158 -8.16 -31.82 0.92
CA ALA A 158 -9.55 -31.48 0.65
C ALA A 158 -9.68 -30.05 0.14
N VAL A 159 -10.54 -29.84 -0.85
CA VAL A 159 -10.86 -28.51 -1.39
C VAL A 159 -12.32 -28.21 -1.11
N GLN A 160 -12.59 -27.04 -0.54
CA GLN A 160 -13.92 -26.61 -0.13
C GLN A 160 -14.24 -25.26 -0.75
N HIS A 161 -15.53 -25.01 -1.02
CA HIS A 161 -16.02 -23.75 -1.58
C HIS A 161 -17.12 -23.11 -0.73
N PRO A 162 -16.87 -22.78 0.56
CA PRO A 162 -17.88 -22.19 1.42
C PRO A 162 -18.32 -20.81 0.94
N SER A 163 -19.59 -20.51 1.24
CA SER A 163 -20.19 -19.18 1.13
C SER A 163 -20.86 -18.85 2.46
N GLY A 164 -20.84 -17.59 2.85
CA GLY A 164 -21.40 -17.19 4.14
C GLY A 164 -21.35 -15.69 4.33
N ALA A 165 -21.95 -15.26 5.43
CA ALA A 165 -21.94 -13.89 5.85
C ALA A 165 -21.77 -13.81 7.37
N PHE A 166 -21.05 -12.81 7.84
CA PHE A 166 -20.97 -12.50 9.26
C PHE A 166 -21.20 -11.01 9.48
N THR A 167 -21.97 -10.68 10.50
CA THR A 167 -22.30 -9.30 10.85
C THR A 167 -21.32 -8.79 11.89
N THR A 168 -20.64 -7.67 11.62
CA THR A 168 -19.80 -7.00 12.60
C THR A 168 -20.58 -5.81 13.18
N PRO A 169 -20.71 -5.66 14.51
CA PRO A 169 -21.43 -4.53 15.11
C PRO A 169 -20.73 -3.17 14.90
N PHE A 170 -19.53 -3.16 14.33
CA PHE A 170 -18.74 -1.97 14.02
C PHE A 170 -19.39 -1.15 12.89
N LEU A 171 -19.31 0.19 12.98
CA LEU A 171 -19.89 1.16 12.03
C LEU A 171 -21.41 0.99 11.74
N GLY A 172 -22.18 0.54 12.74
CA GLY A 172 -23.64 0.43 12.59
C GLY A 172 -24.11 -0.87 11.95
N GLY A 173 -23.31 -1.95 12.01
CA GLY A 173 -23.75 -3.29 11.62
C GLY A 173 -23.36 -3.70 10.20
N ILE A 174 -22.10 -3.48 9.81
CA ILE A 174 -21.63 -3.90 8.49
C ILE A 174 -21.65 -5.44 8.40
N VAL A 175 -22.25 -5.97 7.31
CA VAL A 175 -22.25 -7.40 6.99
C VAL A 175 -21.13 -7.70 6.01
N ASN A 176 -20.20 -8.55 6.41
CA ASN A 176 -19.19 -9.09 5.49
C ASN A 176 -19.76 -10.37 4.86
N VAL A 177 -19.73 -10.43 3.53
CA VAL A 177 -20.24 -11.56 2.75
C VAL A 177 -19.09 -12.11 1.92
N TYR A 178 -18.92 -13.42 1.95
CA TYR A 178 -18.02 -14.15 1.07
C TYR A 178 -18.81 -15.22 0.33
N ALA A 179 -18.50 -15.39 -0.95
CA ALA A 179 -19.16 -16.37 -1.80
C ALA A 179 -18.11 -17.19 -2.53
N ASN A 180 -18.30 -18.50 -2.53
CA ASN A 180 -17.52 -19.45 -3.29
C ASN A 180 -16.00 -19.32 -3.06
N VAL A 181 -15.58 -19.10 -1.81
CA VAL A 181 -14.15 -18.95 -1.48
C VAL A 181 -13.47 -20.32 -1.54
N THR A 182 -12.34 -20.43 -2.24
CA THR A 182 -11.62 -21.70 -2.34
C THR A 182 -10.71 -21.93 -1.13
N ASN A 183 -11.09 -22.86 -0.26
CA ASN A 183 -10.27 -23.32 0.86
C ASN A 183 -9.57 -24.63 0.49
N VAL A 184 -8.24 -24.67 0.58
CA VAL A 184 -7.44 -25.88 0.41
C VAL A 184 -6.95 -26.33 1.79
N VAL A 185 -7.39 -27.50 2.24
CA VAL A 185 -7.08 -28.06 3.56
C VAL A 185 -6.22 -29.30 3.39
N CYS A 186 -5.14 -29.39 4.16
CA CYS A 186 -4.25 -30.54 4.20
C CYS A 186 -4.20 -31.10 5.63
N ARG A 187 -4.33 -32.42 5.76
CA ARG A 187 -4.14 -33.16 7.01
C ARG A 187 -2.98 -34.12 6.81
N VAL A 188 -2.00 -34.06 7.71
CA VAL A 188 -0.89 -35.01 7.81
C VAL A 188 -1.12 -35.84 9.07
N ALA A 189 -1.10 -37.16 8.95
CA ALA A 189 -1.37 -38.10 10.04
C ALA A 189 -0.42 -39.30 10.01
#